data_AF-A0A941N576-F1
#
_entry.id   AF-A0A941N576-F1
#
_cell.length_a   1.000
_cell.length_b   1.000
_cell.length_c   1.000
_cell.angle_alpha   90.00
_cell.angle_beta   90.00
_cell.angle_gamma   90.00
#
_symmetry.space_group_name_H-M   'P 1'
#
loop_
_entity.id
_entity.type
_entity.pdbx_description
1 polymer ?
#
loop_
_entity_poly.entity_id
_entity_poly.type
_entity_poly.pdbx_seq_one_letter_code
_entity_poly.pdbx_strand_id
1 'polypeptide(L)'
;MLRINWNKIVRLAFRASLTKRQRPNRRSIWGNSSNLAASVESLEGRQLLSVITVTTDSDLANHTGVSLRDAITQSNASGVGDTIVFSTDLSGKTILLTQGEIKITAPVAIDATAGGATGITISGNTNSRIFYIRTELINPITVSISNLTLQNGNGVDPSGAHLANDGQGGAIFNHERLYLL
;
A
#
# COMPACT_ATOMS: atom_id res chain seq x y z
N MET A 1 39.97 -0.79 28.93
CA MET A 1 40.31 -0.73 30.37
C MET A 1 40.00 0.67 30.87
N LEU A 2 38.98 0.83 31.74
CA LEU A 2 38.73 1.96 32.68
C LEU A 2 38.45 3.35 32.05
N ARG A 3 37.63 4.26 32.55
CA ARG A 3 36.52 4.38 33.51
C ARG A 3 36.18 5.90 33.44
N ILE A 4 34.92 6.31 33.33
CA ILE A 4 34.54 7.70 33.63
C ILE A 4 33.51 7.64 34.76
N ASN A 5 33.82 8.30 35.88
CA ASN A 5 33.03 8.29 37.11
C ASN A 5 32.85 9.73 37.64
N TRP A 6 31.58 10.12 37.73
CA TRP A 6 30.82 10.94 38.68
C TRP A 6 31.39 12.07 39.60
N ASN A 7 30.41 12.98 39.87
CA ASN A 7 30.09 13.78 41.09
C ASN A 7 30.70 15.19 41.20
N LYS A 8 30.08 16.21 41.81
CA LYS A 8 28.74 16.69 42.25
C LYS A 8 29.03 18.04 43.00
N ILE A 9 27.98 18.73 43.48
CA ILE A 9 27.93 19.68 44.64
C ILE A 9 28.14 21.19 44.32
N VAL A 10 27.47 22.22 44.87
CA VAL A 10 26.10 22.55 45.40
C VAL A 10 26.21 23.85 46.26
N ARG A 11 25.22 24.78 46.13
CA ARG A 11 24.72 25.80 47.12
C ARG A 11 25.61 27.00 47.48
N LEU A 12 25.16 28.17 48.00
CA LEU A 12 23.87 28.83 48.34
C LEU A 12 24.25 30.25 48.82
N ALA A 13 23.39 31.28 48.69
CA ALA A 13 23.34 32.38 49.66
C ALA A 13 21.96 33.07 49.68
N PHE A 14 21.53 33.47 50.88
CA PHE A 14 20.20 33.94 51.29
C PHE A 14 20.38 35.18 52.19
N ARG A 15 19.44 36.13 52.21
CA ARG A 15 19.02 37.01 53.35
C ARG A 15 17.98 38.05 52.89
N ALA A 16 16.70 37.95 53.32
CA ALA A 16 16.02 38.62 54.46
C ALA A 16 15.67 40.11 54.18
N SER A 17 14.48 40.68 54.44
CA SER A 17 13.61 40.65 55.64
C SER A 17 12.18 41.22 55.35
N LEU A 18 11.27 41.07 56.32
CA LEU A 18 9.79 41.14 56.31
C LEU A 18 9.18 42.53 56.62
N THR A 19 7.95 42.80 56.15
CA THR A 19 6.87 43.43 56.96
C THR A 19 5.47 43.27 56.33
N LYS A 20 4.46 43.19 57.20
CA LYS A 20 3.10 42.64 56.99
C LYS A 20 2.06 43.77 56.84
N ARG A 21 1.13 43.67 55.87
CA ARG A 21 -0.14 44.45 55.86
C ARG A 21 -1.25 43.70 55.13
N GLN A 22 -2.45 43.64 55.72
CA GLN A 22 -3.62 42.88 55.24
C GLN A 22 -4.64 43.73 54.45
N ARG A 23 -5.47 43.02 53.65
CA ARG A 23 -6.89 43.24 53.22
C ARG A 23 -7.12 43.88 51.82
N PRO A 24 -8.29 43.68 51.17
CA PRO A 24 -9.10 42.46 50.99
C PRO A 24 -9.52 42.22 49.51
N ASN A 25 -10.13 41.04 49.30
CA ASN A 25 -10.95 40.53 48.19
C ASN A 25 -11.37 41.50 47.06
N ARG A 26 -10.94 41.23 45.81
CA ARG A 26 -11.49 41.84 44.58
C ARG A 26 -12.18 40.78 43.75
N ARG A 27 -13.49 41.02 43.55
CA ARG A 27 -14.50 40.21 42.87
C ARG A 27 -14.06 39.75 41.48
N SER A 28 -14.20 38.46 41.19
CA SER A 28 -14.22 37.94 39.82
C SER A 28 -15.52 38.35 39.14
N ILE A 29 -15.42 39.25 38.18
CA ILE A 29 -16.44 39.49 37.15
C ILE A 29 -15.73 39.22 35.83
N TRP A 30 -16.47 38.74 34.84
CA TRP A 30 -16.09 38.19 33.51
C TRP A 30 -16.24 36.66 33.56
N GLY A 31 -17.38 36.05 33.18
CA GLY A 31 -18.39 36.46 32.21
C GLY A 31 -18.19 35.66 30.93
N ASN A 32 -18.95 34.57 30.81
CA ASN A 32 -19.16 33.68 29.66
C ASN A 32 -18.33 33.96 28.39
N SER A 33 -17.28 33.16 28.19
CA SER A 33 -16.89 32.77 26.82
C SER A 33 -17.63 31.48 26.52
N SER A 34 -18.77 31.59 25.84
CA SER A 34 -19.41 30.45 25.20
C SER A 34 -18.42 29.89 24.18
N ASN A 35 -17.77 28.79 24.53
CA ASN A 35 -16.98 27.98 23.62
C ASN A 35 -17.93 27.45 22.54
N LEU A 36 -18.11 28.22 21.46
CA LEU A 36 -18.59 27.70 20.19
C LEU A 36 -17.44 26.86 19.62
N ALA A 37 -17.25 25.68 20.19
CA ALA A 37 -16.43 24.66 19.58
C ALA A 37 -17.18 24.25 18.30
N ALA A 38 -16.78 24.83 17.17
CA ALA A 38 -17.16 24.32 15.87
C ALA A 38 -16.70 22.86 15.82
N SER A 39 -17.65 21.95 15.88
CA SER A 39 -17.39 20.52 15.75
C SER A 39 -16.84 20.28 14.35
N VAL A 40 -15.54 20.03 14.24
CA VAL A 40 -14.96 19.45 13.04
C VAL A 40 -15.23 17.96 13.15
N GLU A 41 -16.33 17.51 12.54
CA GLU A 41 -16.51 16.08 12.33
C GLU A 41 -15.36 15.60 11.45
N SER A 42 -14.51 14.74 12.00
CA SER A 42 -13.49 14.05 11.22
C SER A 42 -14.24 13.16 10.24
N LEU A 43 -14.27 13.56 8.97
CA LEU A 43 -14.75 12.71 7.89
C LEU A 43 -13.87 11.46 7.89
N GLU A 44 -14.37 10.35 8.43
CA GLU A 44 -13.76 9.06 8.15
C GLU A 44 -13.75 8.91 6.63
N GLY A 45 -12.56 8.74 6.07
CA GLY A 45 -12.41 8.46 4.65
C GLY A 45 -13.15 7.16 4.35
N ARG A 46 -14.31 7.26 3.66
CA ARG A 46 -14.99 6.07 3.14
C ARG A 46 -14.17 5.55 1.97
N GLN A 47 -13.26 4.63 2.26
CA GLN A 47 -12.55 3.92 1.22
C GLN A 47 -13.32 2.64 0.90
N LEU A 48 -14.06 2.69 -0.21
CA LEU A 48 -14.89 1.58 -0.66
C LEU A 48 -14.10 0.68 -1.61
N LEU A 49 -14.40 -0.61 -1.56
CA LEU A 49 -13.99 -1.56 -2.57
C LEU A 49 -14.52 -1.11 -3.93
N SER A 50 -13.65 -1.02 -4.93
CA SER A 50 -14.01 -0.64 -6.29
C SER A 50 -13.72 -1.77 -7.28
N VAL A 51 -14.39 -1.70 -8.44
CA VAL A 51 -14.13 -2.57 -9.58
C VAL A 51 -13.33 -1.79 -10.62
N ILE A 52 -12.17 -2.31 -11.01
CA ILE A 52 -11.29 -1.72 -12.02
C ILE A 52 -11.32 -2.62 -13.25
N THR A 53 -11.70 -2.08 -14.40
CA THR A 53 -11.80 -2.85 -15.65
C THR A 53 -10.58 -2.64 -16.52
N VAL A 54 -9.85 -3.73 -16.82
CA VAL A 54 -8.78 -3.76 -17.83
C VAL A 54 -9.41 -3.72 -19.21
N THR A 55 -9.02 -2.76 -20.03
CA THR A 55 -9.60 -2.51 -21.36
C THR A 55 -8.62 -2.63 -22.51
N THR A 56 -7.34 -2.87 -22.23
CA THR A 56 -6.30 -3.09 -23.24
C THR A 56 -5.36 -4.24 -22.87
N ASP A 57 -4.86 -4.94 -23.88
CA ASP A 57 -3.85 -6.00 -23.77
C ASP A 57 -2.41 -5.48 -23.82
N SER A 58 -2.22 -4.16 -23.94
CA SER A 58 -0.92 -3.50 -23.95
C SER A 58 -0.26 -3.50 -22.56
N ASP A 59 1.03 -3.84 -22.51
CA ASP A 59 1.93 -3.59 -21.38
C ASP A 59 3.00 -2.53 -21.73
N LEU A 60 2.72 -1.59 -22.64
CA LEU A 60 3.62 -0.46 -22.90
C LEU A 60 3.51 0.62 -21.82
N ALA A 61 4.50 1.50 -21.66
CA ALA A 61 4.36 2.63 -20.74
C ALA A 61 3.33 3.68 -21.22
N ASN A 62 3.17 3.79 -22.54
CA ASN A 62 2.21 4.68 -23.18
C ASN A 62 1.21 3.83 -23.99
N HIS A 63 -0.04 3.82 -23.57
CA HIS A 63 -1.14 3.17 -24.29
C HIS A 63 -2.45 3.92 -24.04
N THR A 64 -3.50 3.51 -24.77
CA THR A 64 -4.87 3.95 -24.52
C THR A 64 -5.65 2.88 -23.77
N GLY A 65 -6.55 3.30 -22.88
CA GLY A 65 -7.29 2.38 -22.01
C GLY A 65 -6.53 2.07 -20.72
N VAL A 66 -7.05 1.11 -19.95
CA VAL A 66 -6.50 0.67 -18.66
C VAL A 66 -5.83 -0.67 -18.88
N SER A 67 -4.50 -0.74 -18.73
CA SER A 67 -3.76 -2.00 -18.78
C SER A 67 -3.89 -2.78 -17.47
N LEU A 68 -3.50 -4.06 -17.48
CA LEU A 68 -3.39 -4.84 -16.25
C LEU A 68 -2.42 -4.19 -15.24
N ARG A 69 -1.34 -3.59 -15.73
CA ARG A 69 -0.34 -2.91 -14.89
C ARG A 69 -0.94 -1.66 -14.23
N ASP A 70 -1.73 -0.88 -14.95
CA ASP A 70 -2.41 0.28 -14.37
C ASP A 70 -3.43 -0.14 -13.33
N ALA A 71 -4.25 -1.15 -13.63
CA ALA A 71 -5.29 -1.62 -12.72
C ALA A 71 -4.69 -2.11 -11.39
N ILE A 72 -3.60 -2.87 -11.45
CA ILE A 72 -2.89 -3.32 -10.25
C ILE A 72 -2.21 -2.13 -9.54
N THR A 73 -1.64 -1.18 -10.27
CA THR A 73 -1.06 0.04 -9.67
C THR A 73 -2.11 0.86 -8.92
N GLN A 74 -3.29 1.01 -9.49
CA GLN A 74 -4.43 1.68 -8.86
C GLN A 74 -4.92 0.91 -7.63
N SER A 75 -5.06 -0.42 -7.71
CA SER A 75 -5.44 -1.25 -6.57
C SER A 75 -4.41 -1.20 -5.44
N ASN A 76 -3.12 -1.19 -5.76
CA ASN A 76 -2.05 -1.04 -4.78
C ASN A 76 -2.11 0.33 -4.09
N ALA A 77 -2.43 1.38 -4.84
CA ALA A 77 -2.55 2.74 -4.32
C ALA A 77 -3.80 2.92 -3.44
N SER A 78 -4.88 2.20 -3.72
CA SER A 78 -6.05 2.18 -2.83
C SER A 78 -5.70 1.42 -1.54
N GLY A 79 -5.17 0.21 -1.63
CA GLY A 79 -4.81 -0.55 -0.44
C GLY A 79 -5.98 -1.27 0.24
N VAL A 80 -7.20 -1.19 -0.31
CA VAL A 80 -8.42 -1.71 0.34
C VAL A 80 -8.95 -3.02 -0.23
N GLY A 81 -8.37 -3.56 -1.29
CA GLY A 81 -8.82 -4.84 -1.86
C GLY A 81 -9.69 -4.74 -3.10
N ASP A 82 -9.35 -3.89 -4.06
CA ASP A 82 -10.15 -3.75 -5.28
C ASP A 82 -10.28 -5.05 -6.07
N THR A 83 -11.34 -5.13 -6.88
CA THR A 83 -11.55 -6.22 -7.84
C THR A 83 -11.17 -5.76 -9.24
N ILE A 84 -10.20 -6.44 -9.84
CA ILE A 84 -9.77 -6.25 -11.21
C ILE A 84 -10.51 -7.24 -12.10
N VAL A 85 -11.20 -6.71 -13.10
CA VAL A 85 -11.93 -7.46 -14.11
C VAL A 85 -11.45 -7.09 -15.51
N PHE A 86 -11.87 -7.83 -16.53
CA PHE A 86 -11.43 -7.63 -17.90
C PHE A 86 -12.63 -7.33 -18.80
N SER A 87 -12.46 -6.36 -19.70
CA SER A 87 -13.44 -6.08 -20.77
C SER A 87 -13.64 -7.32 -21.64
N THR A 88 -14.87 -7.54 -22.11
CA THR A 88 -15.19 -8.63 -23.05
C THR A 88 -14.37 -8.56 -24.34
N ASP A 89 -13.92 -7.36 -24.73
CA ASP A 89 -13.05 -7.13 -25.90
C ASP A 89 -11.67 -7.78 -25.79
N LEU A 90 -11.29 -8.21 -24.58
CA LEU A 90 -10.04 -8.92 -24.32
C LEU A 90 -10.21 -10.44 -24.36
N SER A 91 -11.42 -10.97 -24.58
CA SER A 91 -11.64 -12.42 -24.57
C SER A 91 -10.74 -13.16 -25.56
N GLY A 92 -10.10 -14.23 -25.09
CA GLY A 92 -9.12 -15.03 -25.85
C GLY A 92 -7.78 -14.33 -26.11
N LYS A 93 -7.58 -13.09 -25.65
CA LYS A 93 -6.31 -12.38 -25.85
C LYS A 93 -5.23 -12.81 -24.88
N THR A 94 -3.99 -12.56 -25.30
CA THR A 94 -2.80 -12.66 -24.46
C THR A 94 -2.28 -11.27 -24.13
N ILE A 95 -2.20 -10.96 -22.84
CA ILE A 95 -1.46 -9.79 -22.34
C ILE A 95 0.01 -10.20 -22.20
N LEU A 96 0.85 -9.68 -23.10
CA LEU A 96 2.28 -9.98 -23.12
C LEU A 96 3.05 -8.94 -22.30
N LEU A 97 3.69 -9.36 -21.21
CA LEU A 97 4.48 -8.45 -20.39
C LEU A 97 5.81 -8.10 -21.08
N THR A 98 6.11 -6.81 -21.12
CA THR A 98 7.32 -6.23 -21.72
C THR A 98 8.08 -5.32 -20.77
N GLN A 99 7.43 -4.86 -19.70
CA GLN A 99 8.02 -4.01 -18.66
C GLN A 99 8.49 -4.82 -17.42
N GLY A 100 8.54 -6.15 -17.54
CA GLY A 100 8.89 -7.06 -16.46
C GLY A 100 7.69 -7.45 -15.60
N GLU A 101 7.97 -7.97 -14.40
CA GLU A 101 6.95 -8.45 -13.47
C GLU A 101 6.02 -7.33 -12.96
N ILE A 102 4.79 -7.68 -12.60
CA ILE A 102 3.84 -6.76 -11.96
C ILE A 102 3.88 -6.99 -10.45
N LYS A 103 4.11 -5.90 -9.70
CA LYS A 103 4.16 -5.93 -8.24
C LYS A 103 2.75 -5.81 -7.65
N ILE A 104 2.40 -6.71 -6.74
CA ILE A 104 1.18 -6.66 -5.95
C ILE A 104 1.58 -6.47 -4.49
N THR A 105 1.26 -5.31 -3.93
CA THR A 105 1.70 -4.87 -2.60
C THR A 105 0.54 -4.63 -1.64
N ALA A 106 -0.69 -4.69 -2.13
CA ALA A 106 -1.92 -4.59 -1.36
C ALA A 106 -2.92 -5.71 -1.71
N PRO A 107 -3.97 -5.91 -0.91
CA PRO A 107 -4.99 -6.89 -1.23
C PRO A 107 -5.62 -6.60 -2.59
N VAL A 108 -5.92 -7.65 -3.36
CA VAL A 108 -6.57 -7.54 -4.68
C VAL A 108 -7.24 -8.85 -5.06
N ALA A 109 -8.38 -8.75 -5.74
CA ALA A 109 -9.01 -9.87 -6.43
C ALA A 109 -8.90 -9.66 -7.94
N ILE A 110 -8.31 -10.60 -8.68
CA ILE A 110 -8.21 -10.56 -10.14
C ILE A 110 -9.08 -11.68 -10.69
N ASP A 111 -10.18 -11.33 -11.35
CA ASP A 111 -11.15 -12.29 -11.89
C ASP A 111 -11.47 -12.00 -13.35
N ALA A 112 -11.05 -12.90 -14.24
CA ALA A 112 -11.32 -12.77 -15.67
C ALA A 112 -12.81 -12.82 -16.02
N THR A 113 -13.61 -13.58 -15.26
CA THR A 113 -15.01 -13.87 -15.57
C THR A 113 -15.98 -12.86 -14.98
N ALA A 114 -15.60 -12.16 -13.91
CA ALA A 114 -16.47 -11.18 -13.26
C ALA A 114 -16.85 -10.00 -14.18
N GLY A 115 -16.01 -9.69 -15.17
CA GLY A 115 -16.29 -8.71 -16.23
C GLY A 115 -16.93 -9.30 -17.50
N GLY A 116 -17.18 -10.62 -17.52
CA GLY A 116 -17.71 -11.35 -18.67
C GLY A 116 -16.68 -11.78 -19.71
N ALA A 117 -15.39 -11.46 -19.52
CA ALA A 117 -14.34 -11.94 -20.40
C ALA A 117 -14.04 -13.43 -20.19
N THR A 118 -13.51 -14.09 -21.21
CA THR A 118 -13.15 -15.52 -21.14
C THR A 118 -11.80 -15.78 -21.81
N GLY A 119 -11.07 -16.78 -21.33
CA GLY A 119 -9.82 -17.22 -21.96
C GLY A 119 -8.69 -16.19 -21.95
N ILE A 120 -8.63 -15.32 -20.93
CA ILE A 120 -7.55 -14.34 -20.79
C ILE A 120 -6.24 -15.06 -20.43
N THR A 121 -5.19 -14.78 -21.18
CA THR A 121 -3.84 -15.28 -20.92
C THR A 121 -2.92 -14.14 -20.53
N ILE A 122 -2.15 -14.30 -19.47
CA ILE A 122 -1.06 -13.40 -19.10
C ILE A 122 0.27 -14.13 -19.34
N SER A 123 1.15 -13.52 -20.13
CA SER A 123 2.44 -14.11 -20.52
C SER A 123 3.59 -13.29 -19.99
N GLY A 124 4.49 -13.91 -19.21
CA GLY A 124 5.74 -13.29 -18.75
C GLY A 124 6.80 -13.16 -19.86
N ASN A 125 6.45 -13.52 -21.09
CA ASN A 125 7.30 -13.42 -22.28
C ASN A 125 8.67 -14.11 -22.14
N THR A 126 8.78 -15.11 -21.27
CA THR A 126 10.04 -15.78 -20.87
C THR A 126 11.11 -14.85 -20.27
N ASN A 127 10.78 -13.57 -20.10
CA ASN A 127 11.72 -12.51 -19.69
C ASN A 127 11.54 -12.11 -18.23
N SER A 128 10.39 -12.42 -17.63
CA SER A 128 10.13 -12.10 -16.22
C SER A 128 9.08 -13.01 -15.62
N ARG A 129 8.95 -12.94 -14.29
CA ARG A 129 7.73 -13.38 -13.60
C ARG A 129 6.55 -12.56 -14.12
N ILE A 130 5.36 -13.08 -13.88
CA ILE A 130 4.12 -12.33 -14.11
C ILE A 130 3.79 -11.50 -12.87
N PHE A 131 3.69 -12.15 -11.70
CA PHE A 131 3.35 -11.47 -10.45
C PHE A 131 4.45 -11.63 -9.40
N TYR A 132 4.80 -10.51 -8.77
CA TYR A 132 5.61 -10.42 -7.56
C TYR A 132 4.73 -9.94 -6.41
N ILE A 133 4.36 -10.86 -5.52
CA ILE A 133 3.42 -10.60 -4.44
C ILE A 133 4.18 -10.51 -3.12
N ARG A 134 4.30 -9.28 -2.61
CA ARG A 134 4.96 -8.98 -1.35
C ARG A 134 4.47 -7.64 -0.83
N THR A 135 4.10 -7.58 0.44
CA THR A 135 3.78 -6.33 1.12
C THR A 135 4.90 -5.92 2.09
N GLU A 136 4.96 -4.62 2.39
CA GLU A 136 5.78 -4.08 3.49
C GLU A 136 4.93 -3.84 4.76
N LEU A 137 3.63 -4.17 4.69
CA LEU A 137 2.72 -4.10 5.84
C LEU A 137 3.06 -5.19 6.86
N ILE A 138 2.74 -4.91 8.13
CA ILE A 138 2.92 -5.87 9.24
C ILE A 138 1.99 -7.07 9.08
N ASN A 139 0.76 -6.82 8.63
CA ASN A 139 -0.23 -7.86 8.41
C ASN A 139 -0.15 -8.36 6.97
N PRO A 140 -0.25 -9.68 6.74
CA PRO A 140 -0.20 -10.24 5.39
C PRO A 140 -1.41 -9.79 4.59
N ILE A 141 -1.19 -9.54 3.30
CA ILE A 141 -2.27 -9.21 2.36
C ILE A 141 -2.88 -10.49 1.77
N THR A 142 -4.08 -10.37 1.21
CA THR A 142 -4.74 -11.47 0.50
C THR A 142 -4.86 -11.13 -0.97
N VAL A 143 -4.36 -12.02 -1.82
CA VAL A 143 -4.45 -11.95 -3.27
C VAL A 143 -5.25 -13.15 -3.76
N SER A 144 -6.23 -12.91 -4.63
CA SER A 144 -6.95 -13.97 -5.34
C SER A 144 -6.81 -13.77 -6.83
N ILE A 145 -6.52 -14.85 -7.55
CA ILE A 145 -6.38 -14.88 -9.01
C ILE A 145 -7.27 -16.00 -9.50
N SER A 146 -8.29 -15.64 -10.29
CA SER A 146 -9.26 -16.58 -10.82
C SER A 146 -9.39 -16.49 -12.33
N ASN A 147 -9.57 -17.67 -12.95
CA ASN A 147 -9.92 -17.79 -14.37
C ASN A 147 -8.91 -17.16 -15.36
N LEU A 148 -7.63 -17.15 -15.00
CA LEU A 148 -6.54 -16.69 -15.86
C LEU A 148 -5.62 -17.85 -16.26
N THR A 149 -5.15 -17.83 -17.50
CA THR A 149 -4.01 -18.65 -17.90
C THR A 149 -2.73 -17.87 -17.68
N LEU A 150 -1.81 -18.40 -16.89
CA LEU A 150 -0.49 -17.81 -16.66
C LEU A 150 0.56 -18.65 -17.38
N GLN A 151 1.31 -18.06 -18.30
CA GLN A 151 2.29 -18.79 -19.11
C GLN A 151 3.60 -18.04 -19.28
N ASN A 152 4.65 -18.77 -19.68
CA ASN A 152 5.94 -18.20 -20.04
C ASN A 152 6.52 -17.24 -18.99
N GLY A 153 6.25 -17.50 -17.70
CA GLY A 153 6.85 -16.76 -16.61
C GLY A 153 8.24 -17.29 -16.27
N ASN A 154 9.20 -16.39 -16.04
CA ASN A 154 10.58 -16.72 -15.73
C ASN A 154 11.06 -15.97 -14.47
N GLY A 155 11.41 -16.72 -13.42
CA GLY A 155 11.95 -16.17 -12.17
C GLY A 155 13.37 -15.62 -12.26
N VAL A 156 14.08 -15.91 -13.35
CA VAL A 156 15.47 -15.50 -13.57
C VAL A 156 15.51 -14.17 -14.30
N ASP A 157 16.25 -13.22 -13.76
CA ASP A 157 16.52 -11.94 -14.42
C ASP A 157 17.30 -12.18 -15.73
N PRO A 158 16.81 -11.68 -16.89
CA PRO A 158 17.47 -11.90 -18.17
C PRO A 158 18.84 -11.24 -18.27
N SER A 159 19.17 -10.28 -17.39
CA SER A 159 20.51 -9.69 -17.27
C SER A 159 21.51 -10.58 -16.53
N GLY A 160 21.06 -11.67 -15.88
CA GLY A 160 21.89 -12.55 -15.05
C GLY A 160 22.32 -11.91 -13.72
N ALA A 161 21.71 -10.80 -13.33
CA ALA A 161 21.96 -10.18 -12.05
C ALA A 161 21.39 -11.06 -10.91
N HIS A 162 22.25 -11.52 -10.00
CA HIS A 162 21.85 -12.24 -8.79
C HIS A 162 21.24 -11.29 -7.74
N LEU A 163 20.12 -10.67 -8.11
CA LEU A 163 19.33 -9.85 -7.19
C LEU A 163 18.66 -10.74 -6.13
N ALA A 164 18.22 -10.10 -5.05
CA ALA A 164 17.40 -10.79 -4.07
C ALA A 164 16.17 -11.40 -4.76
N ASN A 165 15.99 -12.70 -4.58
CA ASN A 165 14.92 -13.51 -5.17
C ASN A 165 15.06 -13.81 -6.68
N ASP A 166 16.24 -13.61 -7.27
CA ASP A 166 16.56 -14.11 -8.61
C ASP A 166 16.44 -15.65 -8.66
N GLY A 167 15.85 -16.16 -9.74
CA GLY A 167 15.55 -17.58 -9.93
C GLY A 167 14.46 -18.15 -9.03
N GLN A 168 13.85 -17.34 -8.16
CA GLN A 168 12.74 -17.79 -7.31
C GLN A 168 11.41 -17.63 -8.04
N GLY A 169 10.57 -18.67 -7.96
CA GLY A 169 9.28 -18.74 -8.64
C GLY A 169 9.38 -19.09 -10.13
N GLY A 170 8.28 -18.87 -10.84
CA GLY A 170 8.20 -19.03 -12.30
C GLY A 170 7.27 -17.97 -12.86
N ALA A 171 5.97 -18.28 -12.98
CA ALA A 171 4.96 -17.27 -13.24
C ALA A 171 4.72 -16.34 -12.04
N ILE A 172 4.73 -16.89 -10.82
CA ILE A 172 4.42 -16.13 -9.60
C ILE A 172 5.53 -16.33 -8.58
N PHE A 173 5.91 -15.24 -7.93
CA PHE A 173 6.61 -15.24 -6.66
C PHE A 173 5.68 -14.67 -5.59
N ASN A 174 5.47 -15.40 -4.50
CA ASN A 174 4.51 -15.02 -3.45
C ASN A 174 5.12 -15.17 -2.05
N HIS A 175 5.02 -14.11 -1.26
CA HIS A 175 5.33 -14.07 0.18
C HIS A 175 4.10 -13.86 1.07
N GLU A 176 2.90 -13.81 0.47
CA GLU A 176 1.65 -13.43 1.12
C GLU A 176 0.63 -14.57 1.07
N ARG A 177 -0.65 -14.28 1.33
CA ARG A 177 -1.74 -15.24 1.14
C ARG A 177 -2.24 -15.16 -0.30
N LEU A 178 -2.04 -16.23 -1.06
CA LEU A 178 -2.46 -16.37 -2.44
C LEU A 178 -3.51 -17.49 -2.59
N TYR A 179 -4.62 -17.16 -3.24
CA TYR A 179 -5.63 -18.12 -3.71
C TYR A 179 -5.62 -18.17 -5.24
N LEU A 180 -5.52 -19.38 -5.79
CA LEU A 180 -5.67 -19.66 -7.22
C LEU A 180 -6.98 -20.43 -7.41
N LEU A 181 -7.88 -19.90 -8.25
CA LEU A 181 -9.26 -20.35 -8.38
C LEU A 181 -9.66 -20.59 -9.84
#